data_AF-A0A7J4UZD0-F1
#
_entry.id   AF-A0A7J4UZD0-F1
#
_cell.length_a   1.000
_cell.length_b   1.000
_cell.length_c   1.000
_cell.angle_alpha   90.00
_cell.angle_beta   90.00
_cell.angle_gamma   90.00
#
_symmetry.space_group_name_H-M   'P 1'
#
loop_
_entity.id
_entity.type
_entity.pdbx_description
1 polymer ?
#
loop_
_entity_poly.entity_id
_entity_poly.type
_entity_poly.pdbx_seq_one_letter_code
_entity_poly.pdbx_strand_id
1 'polypeptide(L)'
;EDPKNAILMTGYQVEGSNGRKLLDTGTMEFHGVVEKVECEVLKFDFSAHAGHDDLVAFAKGCSPQKIVLCHGDHREPLAEELRKEGFEVLLPMNGEKFVL
;
A
#
# COMPACT_ATOMS: atom_id res chain seq x y z
N GLU A 1 25.94 9.50 -1.59
CA GLU A 1 26.97 10.37 -2.21
C GLU A 1 27.68 9.71 -3.40
N ASP A 2 28.06 8.43 -3.35
CA ASP A 2 28.66 7.76 -4.53
C ASP A 2 27.60 7.38 -5.58
N PRO A 3 27.63 7.95 -6.81
CA PRO A 3 26.67 7.66 -7.88
C PRO A 3 26.81 6.24 -8.46
N LYS A 4 27.86 5.50 -8.14
CA LYS A 4 28.02 4.10 -8.55
C LYS A 4 27.20 3.12 -7.69
N ASN A 5 26.65 3.60 -6.58
CA ASN A 5 25.75 2.80 -5.75
C ASN A 5 24.32 2.79 -6.33
N ALA A 6 23.48 1.92 -5.79
CA ALA A 6 22.05 1.93 -6.06
C ALA A 6 21.25 1.54 -4.80
N ILE A 7 20.05 2.09 -4.67
CA ILE A 7 19.05 1.71 -3.67
C ILE A 7 17.91 1.01 -4.40
N LEU A 8 17.69 -0.27 -4.08
CA LEU A 8 16.62 -1.09 -4.65
C LEU A 8 15.53 -1.28 -3.59
N MET A 9 14.37 -0.68 -3.83
CA MET A 9 13.22 -0.76 -2.93
C MET A 9 12.25 -1.82 -3.42
N THR A 10 11.93 -2.80 -2.59
CA THR A 10 11.11 -3.95 -2.96
C THR A 10 9.70 -3.95 -2.34
N GLY A 11 9.51 -3.15 -1.30
CA GLY A 11 8.25 -3.06 -0.54
C GLY A 11 7.54 -1.71 -0.70
N TYR A 12 6.31 -1.66 -0.17
CA TYR A 12 5.56 -0.40 -0.09
C TYR A 12 6.24 0.61 0.84
N GLN A 13 6.18 1.89 0.47
CA GLN A 13 6.72 2.99 1.25
C GLN A 13 5.58 3.82 1.82
N VAL A 14 5.36 3.72 3.13
CA VAL A 14 4.28 4.42 3.83
C VAL A 14 4.51 5.93 3.80
N GLU A 15 3.44 6.72 3.75
CA GLU A 15 3.49 8.18 3.82
C GLU A 15 4.26 8.66 5.06
N GLY A 16 5.04 9.73 4.90
CA GLY A 16 5.89 10.28 5.95
C GLY A 16 7.19 9.50 6.21
N SER A 17 7.39 8.33 5.59
CA SER A 17 8.68 7.62 5.67
C SER A 17 9.75 8.26 4.79
N ASN A 18 11.02 8.08 5.17
CA ASN A 18 12.16 8.45 4.33
C ASN A 18 12.14 7.73 2.97
N GLY A 19 11.63 6.50 2.92
CA GLY A 19 11.50 5.76 1.67
C GLY A 19 10.49 6.40 0.71
N ARG A 20 9.36 6.89 1.23
CA ARG A 20 8.39 7.64 0.42
C ARG A 20 8.98 8.96 -0.08
N LYS A 21 9.60 9.73 0.83
CA LYS A 21 10.30 10.98 0.50
C LYS A 21 11.37 10.77 -0.58
N LEU A 22 12.16 9.71 -0.46
CA LEU A 22 13.19 9.37 -1.43
C LEU A 22 12.60 9.11 -2.82
N LEU A 23 11.51 8.35 -2.92
CA LEU A 23 10.86 8.08 -4.20
C LEU A 23 10.23 9.33 -4.84
N ASP A 24 9.67 10.21 -4.03
CA ASP A 24 8.93 11.38 -4.51
C ASP A 24 9.86 12.55 -4.85
N THR A 25 10.93 12.75 -4.07
CA THR A 25 11.78 13.95 -4.15
C THR A 25 13.27 13.67 -4.39
N GLY A 26 13.71 12.42 -4.33
CA GLY A 26 15.14 12.08 -4.43
C GLY A 26 15.96 12.53 -3.20
N THR A 27 15.30 12.79 -2.06
CA THR A 27 15.97 13.25 -0.83
C THR A 27 15.58 12.39 0.37
N MET A 28 16.45 12.35 1.37
CA MET A 28 16.18 11.70 2.66
C MET A 28 16.46 12.68 3.80
N GLU A 29 15.89 12.42 4.97
CA GLU A 29 16.15 13.20 6.17
C GLU A 29 16.96 12.39 7.18
N PHE A 30 18.10 12.94 7.59
CA PHE A 30 18.99 12.36 8.58
C PHE A 30 19.21 13.39 9.69
N HIS A 31 18.77 13.06 10.92
CA HIS A 31 18.94 13.93 12.09
C HIS A 31 18.46 15.38 11.89
N GLY A 32 17.34 15.56 11.16
CA GLY A 32 16.76 16.88 10.85
C GLY A 32 17.45 17.63 9.69
N VAL A 33 18.42 17.03 9.03
CA VAL A 33 19.06 17.55 7.82
C VAL A 33 18.52 16.82 6.61
N VAL A 34 18.11 17.56 5.58
CA VAL A 34 17.65 17.00 4.32
C VAL A 34 18.83 16.88 3.37
N GLU A 35 19.08 15.67 2.88
CA GLU A 35 20.18 15.35 1.97
C GLU A 35 19.66 14.81 0.65
N LYS A 36 20.33 15.19 -0.44
CA LYS A 36 20.05 14.70 -1.79
C LYS A 36 20.75 13.37 -2.02
N VAL A 37 20.02 12.41 -2.58
CA VAL A 37 20.56 11.10 -2.92
C VAL A 37 21.08 11.15 -4.35
N GLU A 38 22.40 10.95 -4.49
CA GLU A 38 23.10 10.99 -5.79
C GLU A 38 23.18 9.61 -6.49
N CYS A 39 22.83 8.52 -5.79
CA CYS A 39 22.84 7.18 -6.37
C CYS A 39 21.50 6.83 -7.02
N GLU A 40 21.51 5.84 -7.91
CA GLU A 40 20.29 5.37 -8.58
C GLU A 40 19.28 4.82 -7.56
N VAL A 41 18.00 5.15 -7.74
CA VAL A 41 16.91 4.64 -6.90
C VAL A 41 15.92 3.92 -7.81
N LEU A 42 15.72 2.63 -7.54
CA LEU A 42 14.81 1.77 -8.28
C LEU A 42 13.77 1.18 -7.34
N LYS A 43 12.51 1.14 -7.77
CA LYS A 43 11.43 0.44 -7.07
C LYS A 43 10.99 -0.77 -7.89
N PHE A 44 10.98 -1.93 -7.24
CA PHE A 44 10.42 -3.16 -7.77
C PHE A 44 9.23 -3.57 -6.91
N ASP A 45 8.16 -4.03 -7.53
CA ASP A 45 6.98 -4.49 -6.80
C ASP A 45 7.13 -5.98 -6.43
N PHE A 46 7.89 -6.25 -5.38
CA PHE A 46 8.05 -7.57 -4.79
C PHE A 46 7.44 -7.63 -3.39
N SER A 47 6.38 -6.86 -3.17
CA SER A 47 5.75 -6.65 -1.87
C SER A 47 5.12 -7.94 -1.29
N ALA A 48 4.95 -8.98 -2.11
CA ALA A 48 4.29 -10.24 -1.76
C ALA A 48 2.82 -10.09 -1.31
N HIS A 49 2.23 -8.90 -1.51
CA HIS A 49 0.81 -8.67 -1.33
C HIS A 49 0.06 -9.00 -2.62
N ALA A 50 -1.14 -9.53 -2.47
CA ALA A 50 -2.07 -9.75 -3.58
C ALA A 50 -2.45 -8.41 -4.23
N GLY A 51 -2.50 -8.39 -5.55
CA GLY A 51 -3.01 -7.25 -6.29
C GLY A 51 -4.53 -7.10 -6.14
N HIS A 52 -5.07 -6.04 -6.73
CA HIS A 52 -6.51 -5.76 -6.70
C HIS A 52 -7.33 -6.93 -7.27
N ASP A 53 -7.00 -7.37 -8.49
CA ASP A 53 -7.72 -8.47 -9.16
C ASP A 53 -7.61 -9.79 -8.39
N ASP A 54 -6.45 -10.06 -7.77
CA ASP A 54 -6.24 -11.25 -6.93
C ASP A 54 -7.15 -11.24 -5.70
N LEU A 55 -7.30 -10.08 -5.04
CA LEU A 55 -8.19 -9.92 -3.88
C LEU A 55 -9.66 -10.09 -4.27
N VAL A 56 -10.08 -9.55 -5.43
CA VAL A 56 -11.44 -9.73 -5.95
C VAL A 56 -11.69 -11.21 -6.28
N ALA A 57 -10.76 -11.86 -6.97
CA ALA A 57 -10.85 -13.29 -7.29
C ALA A 57 -10.91 -14.16 -6.02
N PHE A 58 -10.09 -13.84 -5.02
CA PHE A 58 -10.10 -14.53 -3.73
C PHE A 58 -11.47 -14.41 -3.03
N ALA A 59 -12.02 -13.20 -2.95
CA ALA A 59 -13.34 -12.97 -2.35
C ALA A 59 -14.45 -13.76 -3.07
N LYS A 60 -14.43 -13.77 -4.42
CA LYS A 60 -15.36 -14.58 -5.23
C LYS A 60 -15.25 -16.07 -4.92
N GLY A 61 -14.03 -16.59 -4.83
CA GLY A 61 -13.76 -18.00 -4.51
C GLY A 61 -14.26 -18.40 -3.12
N CYS A 62 -14.19 -17.49 -2.15
CA CYS A 62 -14.70 -17.72 -0.79
C CYS A 62 -16.23 -17.60 -0.68
N SER A 63 -16.87 -16.76 -1.52
CA SER A 63 -18.30 -16.46 -1.48
C SER A 63 -18.86 -16.12 -0.07
N PRO A 64 -18.25 -15.14 0.64
CA PRO A 64 -18.69 -14.78 1.99
C PRO A 64 -20.02 -14.01 1.98
N GLN A 65 -20.74 -14.04 3.10
CA GLN A 65 -21.93 -13.19 3.30
C GLN A 65 -21.55 -11.72 3.49
N LYS A 66 -20.43 -11.44 4.18
CA LYS A 66 -19.95 -10.09 4.46
C LYS A 66 -18.43 -10.02 4.39
N ILE A 67 -17.90 -8.91 3.89
CA ILE A 67 -16.47 -8.61 3.79
C ILE A 67 -16.16 -7.38 4.63
N VAL A 68 -15.12 -7.45 5.46
CA VAL A 68 -14.61 -6.31 6.23
C VAL A 68 -13.22 -5.98 5.74
N LEU A 69 -13.04 -4.81 5.12
CA LEU A 69 -11.73 -4.38 4.63
C LEU A 69 -10.97 -3.61 5.70
N CYS A 70 -9.70 -3.96 5.89
CA CYS A 70 -8.77 -3.29 6.82
C CYS A 70 -7.36 -3.22 6.20
N HIS A 71 -6.42 -2.56 6.90
CA HIS A 71 -5.00 -2.48 6.53
C HIS A 71 -4.74 -2.00 5.09
N GLY A 72 -5.34 -0.89 4.70
CA GLY A 72 -5.10 -0.24 3.41
C GLY A 72 -5.41 1.25 3.46
N ASP A 73 -4.64 2.04 2.71
CA ASP A 73 -4.73 3.51 2.71
C ASP A 73 -5.95 4.03 1.92
N HIS A 74 -6.29 3.37 0.80
CA HIS A 74 -7.45 3.69 -0.06
C HIS A 74 -8.24 2.41 -0.37
N ARG A 75 -9.21 2.09 0.49
CA ARG A 75 -9.97 0.82 0.44
C ARG A 75 -11.23 0.91 -0.43
N GLU A 76 -11.66 2.12 -0.76
CA GLU A 76 -12.90 2.42 -1.48
C GLU A 76 -12.97 1.75 -2.86
N PRO A 77 -11.91 1.77 -3.70
CA PRO A 77 -11.96 1.14 -5.02
C PRO A 77 -12.21 -0.38 -4.94
N LEU A 78 -11.53 -1.07 -4.03
CA LEU A 78 -11.74 -2.50 -3.80
C LEU A 78 -13.15 -2.77 -3.27
N ALA A 79 -13.64 -1.95 -2.34
CA ALA A 79 -15.00 -2.09 -1.82
C ALA A 79 -16.07 -1.89 -2.90
N GLU A 80 -15.90 -0.90 -3.77
CA GLU A 80 -16.83 -0.66 -4.87
C GLU A 80 -16.91 -1.85 -5.83
N GLU A 81 -15.77 -2.45 -6.16
CA GLU A 81 -15.74 -3.62 -7.03
C GLU A 81 -16.39 -4.84 -6.36
N LEU A 82 -16.04 -5.13 -5.11
CA LEU A 82 -16.65 -6.23 -4.36
C LEU A 82 -18.17 -6.04 -4.18
N ARG A 83 -18.64 -4.80 -4.02
CA ARG A 83 -20.09 -4.51 -3.99
C ARG A 83 -20.77 -4.74 -5.34
N LYS A 84 -20.11 -4.44 -6.46
CA LYS A 84 -20.63 -4.76 -7.81
C LYS A 84 -20.78 -6.26 -8.02
N GLU A 85 -19.93 -7.06 -7.37
CA GLU A 85 -20.01 -8.52 -7.34
C GLU A 85 -21.11 -9.05 -6.39
N GLY A 86 -21.81 -8.16 -5.67
CA GLY A 86 -22.95 -8.50 -4.83
C GLY A 86 -22.61 -8.74 -3.35
N PHE A 87 -21.38 -8.49 -2.92
CA PHE A 87 -21.00 -8.64 -1.52
C PHE A 87 -21.42 -7.44 -0.65
N GLU A 88 -21.83 -7.72 0.60
CA GLU A 88 -21.90 -6.69 1.64
C GLU A 88 -20.47 -6.36 2.10
N VAL A 89 -20.04 -5.10 1.96
CA VAL A 89 -18.67 -4.67 2.29
C VAL A 89 -18.67 -3.55 3.32
N LEU A 90 -17.98 -3.77 4.44
CA LEU A 90 -17.76 -2.82 5.53
C LEU A 90 -16.35 -2.23 5.48
N LEU A 91 -16.24 -0.92 5.74
CA LEU A 91 -14.97 -0.20 5.83
C LEU A 91 -14.85 0.50 7.19
N PRO A 92 -14.81 -0.24 8.31
CA PRO A 92 -14.73 0.37 9.62
C PRO A 92 -13.46 1.23 9.74
N MET A 93 -13.56 2.31 10.50
CA MET A 93 -12.42 3.13 10.92
C MET A 93 -11.81 2.60 12.22
N ASN A 94 -10.58 2.98 12.51
CA ASN A 94 -9.91 2.55 13.75
C ASN A 94 -10.73 2.96 14.98
N GLY A 95 -11.06 1.98 15.83
CA GLY A 95 -11.88 2.16 17.03
C GLY A 95 -13.39 2.11 16.80
N GLU A 96 -13.85 2.03 15.55
CA GLU A 96 -15.27 1.86 15.22
C GLU A 96 -15.74 0.43 15.49
N LYS A 97 -16.93 0.30 16.09
CA LYS A 97 -17.59 -0.99 16.30
C LYS A 97 -18.61 -1.24 15.19
N PHE A 98 -18.68 -2.47 14.71
CA PHE A 98 -19.65 -2.91 13.71
C PHE A 98 -20.21 -4.29 14.08
N VAL A 99 -21.28 -4.70 13.38
CA VAL A 99 -21.94 -5.98 13.58
C VAL A 99 -21.73 -6.85 12.34
N LEU A 100 -21.33 -8.10 12.58
CA LEU A 100 -21.23 -9.15 11.56
C LEU A 100 -22.62 -9.72 11.29
#